data_AF-A0A315R869-F1
#
_entry.id   AF-A0A315R869-F1
#
_cell.length_a   1.000
_cell.length_b   1.000
_cell.length_c   1.000
_cell.angle_alpha   90.00
_cell.angle_beta   90.00
_cell.angle_gamma   90.00
#
_symmetry.space_group_name_H-M   'P 1'
#
loop_
_entity.id
_entity.type
_entity.pdbx_description
1 polymer ?
#
loop_
_entity_poly.entity_id
_entity_poly.type
_entity_poly.pdbx_seq_one_letter_code
_entity_poly.pdbx_strand_id
1 'polypeptide(L)' 'MSAKLARKIKRFRKERELTQLKLAARAGLAQSFLSNIENGLQSPSLKSLEKISKALDVPLNDLLK' A
#
# COMPACT_ATOMS: atom_id res chain seq x y z
N MET A 1 12.97 -7.86 1.71
CA MET A 1 11.60 -7.28 1.73
C MET A 1 10.61 -8.43 1.74
N SER A 2 9.55 -8.38 2.57
CA SER A 2 8.55 -9.46 2.56
C SER A 2 7.66 -9.31 1.33
N ALA A 3 7.89 -10.13 0.29
CA ALA A 3 7.04 -10.19 -0.90
C ALA A 3 5.54 -10.36 -0.56
N LYS A 4 5.23 -10.84 0.65
CA LYS A 4 3.88 -10.95 1.20
C LYS A 4 3.21 -9.58 1.41
N LEU A 5 3.93 -8.57 1.91
CA LEU A 5 3.37 -7.23 2.17
C LEU A 5 2.97 -6.54 0.86
N ALA A 6 3.87 -6.53 -0.12
CA ALA A 6 3.62 -5.94 -1.44
C ALA A 6 2.36 -6.54 -2.10
N ARG A 7 2.24 -7.88 -2.07
CA ARG A 7 1.05 -8.59 -2.57
C ARG A 7 -0.23 -8.24 -1.82
N LYS A 8 -0.16 -8.10 -0.49
CA LYS A 8 -1.32 -7.70 0.33
C LYS A 8 -1.82 -6.31 -0.01
N ILE A 9 -0.92 -5.32 -0.08
CA ILE A 9 -1.28 -3.95 -0.46
C ILE A 9 -1.99 -3.95 -1.83
N LYS A 10 -1.40 -4.65 -2.81
CA LYS A 10 -1.97 -4.78 -4.15
C LYS A 10 -3.34 -5.48 -4.14
N ARG A 11 -3.53 -6.51 -3.30
CA ARG A 11 -4.79 -7.23 -3.15
C ARG A 11 -5.88 -6.32 -2.58
N PHE A 12 -5.66 -5.71 -1.43
CA PHE A 12 -6.63 -4.81 -0.80
C PHE A 12 -6.95 -3.58 -1.67
N ARG A 13 -5.96 -3.09 -2.43
CA ARG A 13 -6.20 -2.03 -3.41
C ARG A 13 -7.19 -2.47 -4.50
N LYS A 14 -7.01 -3.68 -5.03
CA LYS A 14 -7.90 -4.25 -6.06
C LYS A 14 -9.29 -4.57 -5.51
N GLU A 15 -9.38 -5.12 -4.30
CA GLU A 15 -10.66 -5.38 -3.62
C GLU A 15 -11.48 -4.11 -3.41
N ARG A 16 -10.82 -2.94 -3.32
CA ARG A 16 -11.47 -1.62 -3.26
C ARG A 16 -11.61 -0.91 -4.59
N GLU A 17 -11.29 -1.58 -5.70
CA GLU A 17 -11.36 -1.02 -7.05
C GLU A 17 -10.56 0.29 -7.22
N LEU A 18 -9.48 0.43 -6.45
CA LEU A 18 -8.62 1.60 -6.51
C LEU A 18 -7.51 1.41 -7.55
N THR A 19 -7.27 2.44 -8.36
CA THR A 19 -6.04 2.51 -9.13
C THR A 19 -4.87 2.86 -8.20
N GLN A 20 -3.63 2.60 -8.63
CA GLN A 20 -2.45 3.03 -7.87
C GLN A 20 -2.45 4.55 -7.66
N LEU A 21 -2.86 5.32 -8.68
CA LEU A 21 -2.98 6.77 -8.57
C LEU A 21 -3.99 7.18 -7.49
N LYS A 22 -5.18 6.56 -7.47
CA LYS A 22 -6.21 6.85 -6.46
C LYS A 22 -5.75 6.49 -5.05
N LEU A 23 -5.11 5.34 -4.86
CA LEU A 23 -4.59 4.95 -3.55
C LEU A 23 -3.46 5.88 -3.09
N ALA A 24 -2.54 6.21 -3.98
CA ALA A 24 -1.42 7.11 -3.67
C ALA A 24 -1.93 8.50 -3.29
N ALA A 25 -2.90 9.05 -4.02
CA ALA A 25 -3.55 10.32 -3.69
C ALA A 25 -4.22 10.26 -2.30
N ARG A 26 -5.00 9.21 -2.01
CA ARG A 26 -5.64 9.03 -0.69
C ARG A 26 -4.63 8.89 0.44
N ALA A 27 -3.50 8.24 0.20
CA ALA A 27 -2.43 8.07 1.18
C ALA A 27 -1.53 9.31 1.31
N GLY A 28 -1.66 10.32 0.44
CA GLY A 28 -0.73 11.44 0.36
C GLY A 28 0.70 10.97 0.07
N LEU A 29 0.84 10.08 -0.91
CA LEU A 29 2.08 9.48 -1.40
C LEU A 29 2.22 9.66 -2.91
N ALA A 30 3.44 9.58 -3.43
CA ALA A 30 3.66 9.53 -4.87
C ALA A 30 3.17 8.20 -5.47
N GLN A 31 2.56 8.25 -6.65
CA GLN A 31 2.11 7.03 -7.35
C GLN A 31 3.28 6.10 -7.70
N SER A 32 4.43 6.65 -8.08
CA SER A 32 5.67 5.90 -8.31
C SER A 32 6.13 5.16 -7.05
N PHE A 33 6.09 5.81 -5.88
CA PHE A 33 6.43 5.20 -4.61
C PHE A 33 5.50 4.02 -4.27
N LEU A 34 4.19 4.18 -4.45
CA LEU A 34 3.24 3.09 -4.24
C LEU A 34 3.48 1.93 -5.24
N SER A 35 3.75 2.23 -6.50
CA SER A 35 4.07 1.22 -7.51
C SER A 35 5.32 0.42 -7.13
N ASN A 36 6.39 1.11 -6.69
CA ASN A 36 7.61 0.46 -6.24
C ASN A 36 7.37 -0.45 -5.04
N ILE A 37 6.49 -0.05 -4.10
CA ILE A 37 6.10 -0.89 -2.97
C ILE A 37 5.33 -2.14 -3.44
N GLU A 38 4.32 -1.98 -4.30
CA GLU A 38 3.52 -3.10 -4.81
C GLU A 38 4.33 -4.10 -5.64
N ASN A 39 5.42 -3.65 -6.26
CA ASN A 39 6.35 -4.49 -7.02
C ASN A 39 7.51 -5.02 -6.16
N GLY A 40 7.58 -4.66 -4.88
CA GLY A 40 8.65 -5.10 -3.97
C GLY A 40 10.01 -4.43 -4.22
N LEU A 41 10.05 -3.38 -5.04
CA LEU A 41 11.25 -2.61 -5.39
C LEU A 41 11.65 -1.62 -4.30
N GLN A 42 10.71 -1.23 -3.43
CA GLN A 42 10.96 -0.26 -2.36
C GLN A 42 10.23 -0.64 -1.08
N SER A 43 10.91 -0.44 0.05
CA SER A 43 10.34 -0.65 1.38
C SER A 43 9.62 0.62 1.87
N PRO A 44 8.33 0.54 2.26
CA PRO A 44 7.69 1.64 2.97
C PRO A 44 8.22 1.74 4.39
N SER A 45 8.28 2.97 4.92
CA SER A 45 8.44 3.20 6.36
C SER A 45 7.14 2.88 7.11
N LEU A 46 7.20 2.76 8.43
CA LEU A 46 6.01 2.57 9.27
C LEU A 46 4.96 3.67 9.03
N LYS A 47 5.41 4.93 8.93
CA LYS A 47 4.54 6.09 8.62
C LYS A 47 3.87 5.96 7.26
N SER A 48 4.58 5.50 6.24
CA SER A 48 3.99 5.26 4.92
C SER A 48 3.00 4.08 4.94
N LEU A 49 3.31 3.04 5.71
CA LEU A 49 2.41 1.91 5.91
C LEU A 49 1.10 2.31 6.61
N GLU A 50 1.16 3.14 7.64
CA GLU A 50 -0.04 3.69 8.30
C GLU A 50 -0.88 4.54 7.34
N LYS A 51 -0.24 5.36 6.50
CA LYS A 51 -0.94 6.13 5.47
C LYS A 51 -1.64 5.21 4.47
N ILE A 52 -0.95 4.16 4.02
CA ILE A 52 -1.51 3.17 3.09
C ILE A 52 -2.66 2.42 3.75
N SER A 53 -2.52 1.97 5.01
CA SER A 53 -3.57 1.25 5.72
C SER A 53 -4.81 2.11 5.93
N LYS A 54 -4.65 3.39 6.28
CA LYS A 54 -5.76 4.36 6.38
C LYS A 54 -6.42 4.63 5.03
N ALA A 55 -5.64 4.81 3.97
CA ALA A 55 -6.17 5.04 2.62
C ALA A 55 -6.86 3.80 2.03
N LEU A 56 -6.40 2.63 2.43
CA LEU A 56 -7.02 1.33 2.25
C LEU A 56 -7.93 0.98 3.42
N ASP A 57 -8.47 1.91 4.22
CA ASP A 57 -9.48 1.62 5.25
C ASP A 57 -9.38 0.23 5.95
N VAL A 58 -8.17 -0.20 6.31
CA VAL A 58 -7.87 -1.51 6.93
C VAL A 58 -6.95 -1.29 8.12
N PRO A 59 -7.05 -2.14 9.15
CA PRO A 59 -6.05 -2.19 10.20
C PRO A 59 -4.65 -2.41 9.63
N LEU A 60 -3.66 -1.67 10.14
CA LEU A 60 -2.25 -1.87 9.77
C LEU A 60 -1.80 -3.31 9.96
N ASN A 61 -2.32 -3.98 10.99
CA ASN A 61 -2.02 -5.37 11.30
C ASN A 61 -2.43 -6.33 10.16
N ASP A 62 -3.47 -6.00 9.38
CA ASP A 62 -3.90 -6.84 8.25
C ASP A 62 -2.91 -6.78 7.08
N LEU A 63 -2.12 -5.71 6.98
CA LEU A 63 -1.01 -5.63 6.03
C LEU A 63 0.21 -6.45 6.49
N LEU A 64 0.42 -6.58 7.82
CA LEU A 64 1.61 -7.22 8.41
C LEU A 64 1.48 -8.72 8.71
N LYS A 65 0.25 -9.23 8.89
CA LYS A 65 -0.03 -10.67 9.11
C LYS A 65 0.43 -11.57 7.96
#